data_AF-A0AAD6CFL3-F1
#
_entry.id   AF-A0AAD6CFL3-F1
#
_cell.length_a   1.000
_cell.length_b   1.000
_cell.length_c   1.000
_cell.angle_alpha   90.00
_cell.angle_beta   90.00
_cell.angle_gamma   90.00
#
_symmetry.space_group_name_H-M   'P 1'
#
loop_
_entity.id
_entity.type
_entity.pdbx_description
1 polymer ?
#
loop_
_entity_poly.entity_id
_entity_poly.type
_entity_poly.pdbx_seq_one_letter_code
_entity_poly.pdbx_strand_id
1 'polypeptide(L)'
;MTRPHPQERVEDAKAKCPGAAGVLVADLTSVTETRKLAEQANEIGTFDAVILSAGLLYGPFRKTPDTGVPAMVFVNVITPYILSCLLKKPKRLIFIASVLHREANTNVKDIFWLERGEKEFQDFSAYCDSKFHIMLLTNALGGQGGTDKLEDGVETYVMLAEGDYDQSLTGLYFEPKRKIGEPLAATADENLQEIVVKACEDIIGLKLVA
;
A
#
# COMPACT_ATOMS: atom_id res chain seq x y z
N MET A 1 -20.89 14.13 7.95
CA MET A 1 -21.53 13.31 6.91
C MET A 1 -21.56 11.86 7.37
N THR A 2 -22.64 11.12 7.10
CA THR A 2 -22.61 9.65 7.11
C THR A 2 -21.75 9.15 5.94
N ARG A 3 -21.13 7.97 6.09
CA ARG A 3 -20.44 7.33 4.95
C ARG A 3 -21.49 6.69 4.03
N PRO A 4 -21.44 6.89 2.70
CA PRO A 4 -22.38 6.28 1.76
C PRO A 4 -22.26 4.75 1.75
N HIS A 5 -23.40 4.11 1.53
CA HIS A 5 -23.55 2.66 1.49
C HIS A 5 -22.63 2.05 0.41
N PRO A 6 -22.12 0.81 0.57
CA PRO A 6 -21.27 0.18 -0.45
C PRO A 6 -21.86 0.23 -1.86
N GLN A 7 -23.17 -0.02 -2.01
CA GLN A 7 -23.83 0.02 -3.33
C GLN A 7 -23.82 1.42 -3.95
N GLU A 8 -24.07 2.47 -3.17
CA GLU A 8 -24.05 3.86 -3.65
C GLU A 8 -22.67 4.23 -4.22
N ARG A 9 -21.60 3.77 -3.55
CA ARG A 9 -20.22 3.95 -4.02
C ARG A 9 -19.90 3.15 -5.29
N VAL A 10 -20.52 1.99 -5.48
CA VAL A 10 -20.38 1.19 -6.72
C VAL A 10 -21.05 1.89 -7.90
N GLU A 11 -22.28 2.40 -7.74
CA GLU A 11 -22.98 3.08 -8.83
C GLU A 11 -22.35 4.46 -9.15
N ASP A 12 -21.88 5.21 -8.14
CA ASP A 12 -21.12 6.45 -8.34
C ASP A 12 -19.80 6.21 -9.10
N ALA A 13 -19.08 5.13 -8.78
CA ALA A 13 -17.86 4.75 -9.50
C ALA A 13 -18.14 4.36 -10.96
N LYS A 14 -19.17 3.56 -11.24
CA LYS A 14 -19.60 3.24 -12.62
C LYS A 14 -20.00 4.49 -13.40
N ALA A 15 -20.78 5.38 -12.80
CA ALA A 15 -21.28 6.60 -13.45
C ALA A 15 -20.15 7.58 -13.80
N LYS A 16 -19.11 7.66 -12.97
CA LYS A 16 -17.92 8.50 -13.22
C LYS A 16 -16.90 7.87 -14.16
N CYS A 17 -16.85 6.54 -14.23
CA CYS A 17 -15.91 5.78 -15.06
C CYS A 17 -16.64 4.84 -16.06
N PRO A 18 -17.44 5.36 -17.01
CA PRO A 18 -18.27 4.54 -17.90
C PRO A 18 -17.47 3.65 -18.88
N GLY A 19 -16.17 3.89 -19.03
CA GLY A 19 -15.25 3.03 -19.79
C GLY A 19 -14.53 1.96 -18.96
N ALA A 20 -14.81 1.82 -17.66
CA ALA A 20 -14.17 0.83 -16.82
C ALA A 20 -14.67 -0.60 -17.13
N ALA A 21 -13.76 -1.57 -17.16
CA ALA A 21 -14.09 -2.98 -17.38
C ALA A 21 -14.97 -3.60 -16.26
N GLY A 22 -15.01 -2.99 -15.08
CA GLY A 22 -15.85 -3.39 -13.96
C GLY A 22 -15.55 -2.59 -12.69
N VAL A 23 -16.30 -2.89 -11.63
CA VAL A 23 -16.04 -2.40 -10.26
C VAL A 23 -16.03 -3.61 -9.34
N LEU A 24 -14.89 -3.86 -8.70
CA LEU A 24 -14.72 -4.93 -7.70
C LEU A 24 -14.92 -4.38 -6.29
N VAL A 25 -15.40 -5.21 -5.38
CA VAL A 25 -15.72 -4.83 -3.98
C VAL A 25 -15.21 -5.91 -3.05
N ALA A 26 -14.45 -5.50 -2.02
CA ALA A 26 -13.89 -6.35 -0.99
C ALA A 26 -13.76 -5.57 0.32
N ASP A 27 -13.81 -6.25 1.46
CA ASP A 27 -13.37 -5.66 2.73
C ASP A 27 -11.84 -5.78 2.86
N LEU A 28 -11.14 -4.66 2.72
CA LEU A 28 -9.69 -4.55 2.87
C LEU A 28 -9.21 -4.64 4.33
N THR A 29 -10.04 -5.15 5.24
CA THR A 29 -9.65 -5.60 6.59
C THR A 29 -9.73 -7.11 6.78
N SER A 30 -9.95 -7.88 5.71
CA SER A 30 -9.90 -9.34 5.69
C SER A 30 -8.89 -9.89 4.67
N VAL A 31 -8.19 -10.96 5.07
CA VAL A 31 -7.28 -11.73 4.21
C VAL A 31 -8.07 -12.44 3.10
N THR A 32 -9.22 -13.01 3.43
CA THR A 32 -10.05 -13.79 2.50
C THR A 32 -10.60 -12.90 1.37
N GLU A 33 -11.18 -11.75 1.72
CA GLU A 33 -11.70 -10.80 0.72
C GLU A 33 -10.58 -10.13 -0.09
N THR A 34 -9.41 -9.88 0.49
CA THR A 34 -8.25 -9.34 -0.26
C THR A 34 -7.67 -10.37 -1.25
N ARG A 35 -7.62 -11.67 -0.89
CA ARG A 35 -7.22 -12.75 -1.81
C ARG A 35 -8.19 -12.87 -2.99
N LYS A 36 -9.49 -12.92 -2.70
CA LYS A 36 -10.57 -12.94 -3.69
C LYS A 36 -10.59 -11.71 -4.60
N LEU A 37 -10.22 -10.53 -4.09
CA LEU A 37 -10.04 -9.32 -4.91
C LEU A 37 -8.92 -9.49 -5.94
N ALA A 38 -7.78 -10.11 -5.57
CA ALA A 38 -6.70 -10.40 -6.51
C ALA A 38 -7.13 -11.43 -7.56
N GLU A 39 -7.87 -12.47 -7.16
CA GLU A 39 -8.44 -13.47 -8.07
C GLU A 39 -9.37 -12.82 -9.10
N GLN A 40 -10.34 -12.01 -8.67
CA GLN A 40 -11.26 -11.28 -9.55
C GLN A 40 -10.55 -10.25 -10.46
N ALA A 41 -9.52 -9.57 -9.95
CA ALA A 41 -8.70 -8.67 -10.78
C ALA A 41 -7.92 -9.45 -11.85
N ASN A 42 -7.41 -10.62 -11.50
CA ASN A 42 -6.72 -11.53 -12.42
C ASN A 42 -7.66 -12.15 -13.48
N GLU A 43 -8.96 -12.31 -13.18
CA GLU A 43 -9.97 -12.74 -14.16
C GLU A 43 -10.21 -11.67 -15.24
N ILE A 44 -10.18 -10.38 -14.87
CA ILE A 44 -10.32 -9.26 -15.82
C ILE A 44 -9.14 -9.22 -16.80
N GLY A 45 -7.90 -9.47 -16.35
CA GLY A 45 -6.75 -9.51 -17.23
C GLY A 45 -5.39 -9.43 -16.55
N THR A 46 -4.43 -8.80 -17.22
CA THR A 46 -3.14 -8.36 -16.66
C THR A 46 -3.06 -6.86 -16.94
N PHE A 47 -2.77 -6.06 -15.91
CA PHE A 47 -2.82 -4.60 -16.00
C PHE A 47 -1.47 -4.01 -16.38
N ASP A 48 -1.45 -2.92 -17.15
CA ASP A 48 -0.24 -2.13 -17.35
C ASP A 48 0.23 -1.49 -16.04
N ALA A 49 -0.70 -0.97 -15.25
CA ALA A 49 -0.43 -0.38 -13.94
C ALA A 49 -1.51 -0.74 -12.90
N VAL A 50 -1.09 -0.90 -11.64
CA VAL A 50 -1.99 -1.04 -10.49
C VAL A 50 -1.57 -0.03 -9.41
N ILE A 51 -2.51 0.78 -8.93
CA ILE A 51 -2.27 1.80 -7.90
C ILE A 51 -2.86 1.33 -6.57
N LEU A 52 -2.00 0.97 -5.64
CA LEU A 52 -2.34 0.56 -4.28
C LEU A 52 -2.53 1.81 -3.39
N SER A 53 -3.67 2.48 -3.60
CA SER A 53 -4.03 3.76 -2.97
C SER A 53 -4.89 3.66 -1.70
N ALA A 54 -5.28 2.45 -1.28
CA ALA A 54 -6.10 2.27 -0.08
C ALA A 54 -5.34 2.73 1.18
N GLY A 55 -6.03 3.39 2.11
CA GLY A 55 -5.41 3.86 3.33
C GLY A 55 -6.40 4.34 4.40
N LEU A 56 -6.02 4.15 5.66
CA LEU A 56 -6.68 4.70 6.84
C LEU A 56 -5.66 5.53 7.64
N LEU A 57 -6.03 6.74 8.05
CA LEU A 57 -5.21 7.68 8.83
C LEU A 57 -5.61 7.73 10.31
N TYR A 58 -6.91 7.68 10.61
CA TYR A 58 -7.44 7.81 11.97
C TYR A 58 -8.44 6.70 12.30
N GLY A 59 -8.51 6.32 13.57
CA GLY A 59 -9.46 5.34 14.11
C GLY A 59 -8.90 4.48 15.23
N PRO A 60 -9.76 3.71 15.94
CA PRO A 60 -9.34 2.85 17.05
C PRO A 60 -8.56 1.61 16.57
N PHE A 61 -7.98 0.86 17.51
CA PHE A 61 -7.41 -0.49 17.34
C PHE A 61 -8.49 -1.53 16.95
N ARG A 62 -9.13 -1.33 15.79
CA ARG A 62 -10.12 -2.28 15.26
C ARG A 62 -9.38 -3.54 14.80
N LYS A 63 -9.34 -4.54 15.67
CA LYS A 63 -8.74 -5.86 15.39
C LYS A 63 -9.40 -6.47 14.16
N THR A 64 -8.59 -6.85 13.18
CA THR A 64 -9.05 -7.64 12.04
C THR A 64 -9.36 -9.08 12.48
N PRO A 65 -10.39 -9.74 11.92
CA PRO A 65 -10.80 -11.06 12.37
C PRO A 65 -9.75 -12.13 12.04
N ASP A 66 -9.04 -11.99 10.92
CA ASP A 66 -8.10 -13.00 10.41
C ASP A 66 -6.72 -12.96 11.07
N THR A 67 -6.27 -11.79 11.55
CA THR A 67 -4.88 -11.59 12.03
C THR A 67 -4.74 -10.82 13.35
N GLY A 68 -5.83 -10.27 13.91
CA GLY A 68 -5.82 -9.53 15.17
C GLY A 68 -5.20 -8.13 15.13
N VAL A 69 -4.44 -7.79 14.07
CA VAL A 69 -3.79 -6.47 13.90
C VAL A 69 -4.82 -5.34 13.73
N PRO A 70 -4.45 -4.06 13.93
CA PRO A 70 -5.34 -2.93 13.65
C PRO A 70 -5.71 -2.85 12.17
N ALA A 71 -6.99 -2.56 11.88
CA ALA A 71 -7.50 -2.30 10.54
C ALA A 71 -6.68 -1.25 9.76
N MET A 72 -6.09 -0.27 10.43
CA MET A 72 -5.15 0.68 9.82
C MET A 72 -3.92 -0.03 9.25
N VAL A 73 -3.22 -0.80 10.07
CA VAL A 73 -2.00 -1.51 9.64
C VAL A 73 -2.35 -2.55 8.58
N PHE A 74 -3.51 -3.19 8.70
CA PHE A 74 -3.99 -4.14 7.70
C PHE A 74 -4.17 -3.46 6.33
N VAL A 75 -4.99 -2.40 6.24
CA VAL A 75 -5.24 -1.68 4.98
C VAL A 75 -3.96 -1.05 4.41
N ASN A 76 -3.10 -0.50 5.27
CA ASN A 76 -1.93 0.28 4.83
C ASN A 76 -0.71 -0.58 4.48
N VAL A 77 -0.60 -1.82 4.98
CA VAL A 77 0.59 -2.68 4.84
C VAL A 77 0.25 -4.11 4.37
N ILE A 78 -0.68 -4.79 5.04
CA ILE A 78 -1.00 -6.20 4.73
C ILE A 78 -1.80 -6.34 3.43
N THR A 79 -2.81 -5.51 3.20
CA THR A 79 -3.58 -5.49 1.95
C THR A 79 -2.68 -5.30 0.72
N PRO A 80 -1.82 -4.25 0.64
CA PRO A 80 -0.92 -4.09 -0.49
C PRO A 80 0.12 -5.22 -0.59
N TYR A 81 0.58 -5.81 0.52
CA TYR A 81 1.41 -7.02 0.48
C TYR A 81 0.69 -8.20 -0.20
N ILE A 82 -0.51 -8.56 0.26
CA ILE A 82 -1.33 -9.64 -0.32
C ILE A 82 -1.54 -9.42 -1.82
N LEU A 83 -1.89 -8.19 -2.22
CA LEU A 83 -2.12 -7.85 -3.63
C LEU A 83 -0.82 -7.95 -4.46
N SER A 84 0.32 -7.50 -3.93
CA SER A 84 1.62 -7.63 -4.61
C SER A 84 2.06 -9.09 -4.80
N CYS A 85 1.69 -9.99 -3.90
CA CYS A 85 1.99 -11.42 -3.99
C CYS A 85 1.06 -12.21 -4.93
N LEU A 86 -0.14 -11.70 -5.25
CA LEU A 86 -1.20 -12.47 -5.92
C LEU A 86 -1.68 -11.92 -7.26
N LEU A 87 -1.46 -10.64 -7.55
CA LEU A 87 -1.81 -10.09 -8.86
C LEU A 87 -0.87 -10.64 -9.94
N LYS A 88 -1.42 -10.96 -11.13
CA LYS A 88 -0.66 -11.20 -12.35
C LYS A 88 0.24 -10.00 -12.59
N LYS A 89 1.55 -10.19 -12.46
CA LYS A 89 2.58 -9.13 -12.35
C LYS A 89 2.32 -8.00 -13.36
N PRO A 90 1.83 -6.83 -12.93
CA PRO A 90 1.61 -5.70 -13.84
C PRO A 90 2.97 -5.14 -14.28
N LYS A 91 3.00 -4.34 -15.35
CA LYS A 91 4.24 -3.65 -15.74
C LYS A 91 4.69 -2.65 -14.67
N ARG A 92 3.73 -2.08 -13.90
CA ARG A 92 3.96 -1.06 -12.88
C ARG A 92 3.07 -1.34 -11.66
N LEU A 93 3.67 -1.47 -10.48
CA LEU A 93 2.95 -1.58 -9.21
C LEU A 93 3.28 -0.36 -8.35
N ILE A 94 2.28 0.48 -8.11
CA ILE A 94 2.45 1.84 -7.58
C ILE A 94 1.86 1.89 -6.17
N PHE A 95 2.70 2.15 -5.17
CA PHE A 95 2.32 2.19 -3.76
C PHE A 95 2.15 3.64 -3.28
N ILE A 96 1.02 3.97 -2.66
CA ILE A 96 0.79 5.32 -2.15
C ILE A 96 1.28 5.45 -0.71
N ALA A 97 2.46 6.03 -0.55
CA ALA A 97 3.07 6.35 0.74
C ALA A 97 2.45 7.63 1.39
N SER A 98 3.23 8.37 2.18
CA SER A 98 2.94 9.75 2.61
C SER A 98 4.25 10.42 3.05
N VAL A 99 4.36 11.75 2.98
CA VAL A 99 5.52 12.46 3.57
C VAL A 99 5.64 12.25 5.08
N LEU A 100 4.53 11.88 5.75
CA LEU A 100 4.49 11.52 7.18
C LEU A 100 5.28 10.24 7.51
N HIS A 101 5.78 9.48 6.53
CA HIS A 101 6.77 8.42 6.80
C HIS A 101 8.02 8.96 7.51
N ARG A 102 8.30 10.27 7.41
CA ARG A 102 9.43 10.95 8.08
C ARG A 102 9.29 11.06 9.60
N GLU A 103 8.09 10.87 10.14
CA GLU A 103 7.80 10.85 11.58
C GLU A 103 7.67 9.42 12.14
N ALA A 104 7.97 8.40 11.34
CA ALA A 104 7.88 6.99 11.71
C ALA A 104 8.97 6.56 12.70
N ASN A 105 8.65 5.58 13.55
CA ASN A 105 9.63 4.82 14.29
C ASN A 105 10.25 3.74 13.38
N THR A 106 11.50 3.95 12.95
CA THR A 106 12.18 3.07 11.97
C THR A 106 12.69 1.75 12.54
N ASN A 107 12.39 1.40 13.81
CA ASN A 107 12.99 0.24 14.47
C ASN A 107 12.40 -1.13 14.08
N VAL A 108 11.31 -1.16 13.32
CA VAL A 108 10.59 -2.34 12.79
C VAL A 108 10.31 -3.48 13.78
N LYS A 109 10.38 -3.25 15.10
CA LYS A 109 10.24 -4.34 16.11
C LYS A 109 8.82 -4.88 16.21
N ASP A 110 7.84 -3.99 16.14
CA ASP A 110 6.41 -4.30 16.25
C ASP A 110 5.67 -3.58 15.12
N ILE A 111 5.87 -4.08 13.90
CA ILE A 111 5.28 -3.58 12.65
C ILE A 111 3.75 -3.62 12.72
N PHE A 112 3.20 -4.66 13.35
CA PHE A 112 1.78 -4.99 13.35
C PHE A 112 1.02 -4.50 14.59
N TRP A 113 1.68 -3.79 15.51
CA TRP A 113 1.12 -3.33 16.79
C TRP A 113 0.56 -4.48 17.65
N LEU A 114 1.18 -5.66 17.56
CA LEU A 114 0.80 -6.87 18.31
C LEU A 114 1.50 -6.94 19.67
N GLU A 115 2.69 -6.34 19.83
CA GLU A 115 3.36 -6.24 21.15
C GLU A 115 2.78 -5.10 21.99
N ARG A 116 2.72 -3.88 21.44
CA ARG A 116 2.16 -2.68 22.11
C ARG A 116 0.66 -2.80 22.32
N GLY A 117 -0.03 -3.40 21.34
CA GLY A 117 -1.46 -3.68 21.41
C GLY A 117 -2.36 -2.45 21.54
N GLU A 118 -3.60 -2.72 21.94
CA GLU A 118 -4.71 -1.77 21.96
C GLU A 118 -4.57 -0.63 22.98
N LYS A 119 -3.82 -0.84 24.07
CA LYS A 119 -3.68 0.14 25.15
C LYS A 119 -2.75 1.31 24.82
N GLU A 120 -1.76 1.06 23.98
CA GLU A 120 -0.73 2.03 23.60
C GLU A 120 -0.94 2.60 22.19
N PHE A 121 -2.01 2.18 21.50
CA PHE A 121 -2.27 2.54 20.12
C PHE A 121 -2.52 4.04 19.93
N GLN A 122 -1.61 4.68 19.20
CA GLN A 122 -1.72 6.07 18.76
C GLN A 122 -1.85 6.07 17.25
N ASP A 123 -3.02 6.47 16.74
CA ASP A 123 -3.38 6.30 15.33
C ASP A 123 -2.48 7.12 14.39
N PHE A 124 -2.13 8.36 14.76
CA PHE A 124 -1.14 9.15 14.02
C PHE A 124 0.25 8.47 13.94
N SER A 125 0.78 7.94 15.05
CA SER A 125 2.07 7.22 15.06
C SER A 125 2.00 5.96 14.21
N ALA A 126 0.97 5.14 14.42
CA ALA A 126 0.75 3.91 13.66
C ALA A 126 0.57 4.18 12.16
N TYR A 127 0.02 5.34 11.77
CA TYR A 127 -0.04 5.77 10.38
C TYR A 127 1.35 6.08 9.83
N CYS A 128 2.14 6.91 10.54
CA CYS A 128 3.50 7.26 10.13
C CYS A 128 4.35 6.00 9.94
N ASP A 129 4.33 5.10 10.93
CA ASP A 129 4.95 3.77 10.88
C ASP A 129 4.48 2.98 9.65
N SER A 130 3.17 2.89 9.40
CA SER A 130 2.63 2.16 8.24
C SER A 130 3.07 2.74 6.89
N LYS A 131 3.32 4.06 6.84
CA LYS A 131 3.81 4.74 5.63
C LYS A 131 5.33 4.62 5.45
N PHE A 132 6.08 4.30 6.49
CA PHE A 132 7.46 3.83 6.39
C PHE A 132 7.52 2.34 5.97
N HIS A 133 6.75 1.47 6.62
CA HIS A 133 6.71 0.03 6.31
C HIS A 133 6.31 -0.27 4.86
N ILE A 134 5.36 0.47 4.28
CA ILE A 134 4.97 0.27 2.87
C ILE A 134 6.09 0.67 1.89
N MET A 135 6.95 1.62 2.26
CA MET A 135 8.12 2.01 1.45
C MET A 135 9.23 0.95 1.54
N LEU A 136 9.43 0.32 2.69
CA LEU A 136 10.29 -0.86 2.80
C LEU A 136 9.82 -2.01 1.89
N LEU A 137 8.52 -2.32 1.88
CA LEU A 137 7.95 -3.32 0.95
C LEU A 137 8.09 -2.91 -0.53
N THR A 138 7.96 -1.61 -0.84
CA THR A 138 8.12 -1.09 -2.21
C THR A 138 9.57 -1.24 -2.68
N ASN A 139 10.53 -0.92 -1.83
CA ASN A 139 11.96 -1.01 -2.15
C ASN A 139 12.42 -2.47 -2.25
N ALA A 140 11.88 -3.38 -1.41
CA ALA A 140 12.15 -4.81 -1.52
C ALA A 140 11.71 -5.43 -2.86
N LEU A 141 10.68 -4.86 -3.49
CA LEU A 141 10.22 -5.24 -4.84
C LEU A 141 11.00 -4.54 -5.96
N GLY A 142 11.53 -3.34 -5.71
CA GLY A 142 12.03 -2.44 -6.74
C GLY A 142 13.55 -2.20 -6.78
N GLY A 143 14.29 -2.55 -5.73
CA GLY A 143 15.65 -2.04 -5.53
C GLY A 143 15.66 -0.55 -5.12
N GLN A 144 16.80 0.12 -5.21
CA GLN A 144 16.95 1.53 -4.84
C GLN A 144 16.81 2.48 -6.03
N GLY A 145 15.92 3.48 -5.92
CA GLY A 145 15.81 4.63 -6.83
C GLY A 145 15.99 5.98 -6.10
N GLY A 146 16.52 6.98 -6.83
CA GLY A 146 16.93 8.32 -6.33
C GLY A 146 15.79 9.31 -5.95
N THR A 147 16.13 10.62 -5.85
CA THR A 147 15.46 11.55 -4.91
C THR A 147 15.14 13.02 -5.38
N ASP A 148 14.36 13.81 -4.55
CA ASP A 148 13.95 15.27 -4.53
C ASP A 148 12.45 15.84 -4.57
N LYS A 149 12.20 17.01 -3.94
CA LYS A 149 10.85 17.58 -3.53
C LYS A 149 10.18 18.62 -4.51
N LEU A 150 8.87 18.93 -4.68
CA LEU A 150 7.54 18.63 -4.03
C LEU A 150 6.31 19.10 -4.92
N GLU A 151 5.07 18.63 -4.62
CA GLU A 151 3.77 19.41 -4.54
C GLU A 151 2.56 19.39 -5.56
N ASP A 152 2.18 18.32 -6.28
CA ASP A 152 0.74 17.93 -6.51
C ASP A 152 0.55 16.44 -6.89
N GLY A 153 -0.41 15.75 -6.27
CA GLY A 153 -0.44 14.28 -6.21
C GLY A 153 -0.93 13.60 -7.48
N VAL A 154 -2.07 14.05 -8.03
CA VAL A 154 -2.79 13.29 -9.07
C VAL A 154 -1.99 13.17 -10.37
N GLU A 155 -1.34 14.24 -10.81
CA GLU A 155 -0.48 14.24 -12.00
C GLU A 155 0.66 13.23 -11.92
N THR A 156 1.17 12.99 -10.71
CA THR A 156 2.24 12.03 -10.42
C THR A 156 1.72 10.60 -10.56
N TYR A 157 0.52 10.31 -10.04
CA TYR A 157 -0.09 8.99 -10.15
C TYR A 157 -0.48 8.65 -11.59
N VAL A 158 -0.96 9.64 -12.36
CA VAL A 158 -1.25 9.50 -13.79
C VAL A 158 0.03 9.21 -14.58
N MET A 159 1.09 10.02 -14.40
CA MET A 159 2.40 9.80 -15.03
C MET A 159 2.95 8.40 -14.75
N LEU A 160 2.89 7.96 -13.49
CA LEU A 160 3.35 6.62 -13.09
C LEU A 160 2.51 5.50 -13.69
N ALA A 161 1.19 5.69 -13.82
CA ALA A 161 0.30 4.71 -14.40
C ALA A 161 0.46 4.60 -15.93
N GLU A 162 0.59 5.73 -16.63
CA GLU A 162 0.80 5.79 -18.08
C GLU A 162 2.20 5.30 -18.48
N GLY A 163 3.20 5.54 -17.63
CA GLY A 163 4.60 5.22 -17.90
C GLY A 163 5.41 6.39 -18.48
N ASP A 164 4.98 7.62 -18.21
CA ASP A 164 5.58 8.87 -18.71
C ASP A 164 6.83 9.27 -17.88
N TYR A 165 7.75 8.33 -17.76
CA TYR A 165 9.03 8.42 -17.05
C TYR A 165 10.01 7.35 -17.58
N ASP A 166 11.26 7.34 -17.11
CA ASP A 166 12.20 6.26 -17.42
C ASP A 166 11.80 4.95 -16.71
N GLN A 167 11.11 4.08 -17.45
CA GLN A 167 10.61 2.79 -16.97
C GLN A 167 11.71 1.73 -16.75
N SER A 168 12.99 2.07 -16.95
CA SER A 168 14.10 1.22 -16.46
C SER A 168 14.38 1.43 -14.97
N LEU A 169 13.85 2.50 -14.37
CA LEU A 169 14.05 2.84 -12.96
C LEU A 169 12.93 2.24 -12.09
N THR A 170 13.33 1.45 -11.11
CA THR A 170 12.45 0.77 -10.14
C THR A 170 12.78 1.20 -8.71
N GLY A 171 11.83 1.06 -7.78
CA GLY A 171 12.02 1.46 -6.38
C GLY A 171 12.22 2.97 -6.15
N LEU A 172 11.90 3.81 -7.14
CA LEU A 172 11.87 5.27 -7.00
C LEU A 172 10.74 5.67 -6.04
N TYR A 173 11.07 6.44 -5.00
CA TYR A 173 10.07 7.27 -4.34
C TYR A 173 9.79 8.47 -5.25
N PHE A 174 8.51 8.81 -5.42
CA PHE A 174 8.09 10.05 -6.07
C PHE A 174 7.37 10.92 -5.04
N GLU A 175 7.85 12.15 -4.90
CA GLU A 175 7.06 13.21 -4.30
C GLU A 175 6.08 13.79 -5.34
N PRO A 176 5.05 14.52 -4.87
CA PRO A 176 4.07 15.12 -5.76
C PRO A 176 4.70 16.09 -6.80
N LYS A 177 3.98 16.47 -7.87
CA LYS A 177 4.43 17.21 -9.07
C LYS A 177 5.45 16.42 -9.90
N ARG A 178 5.15 15.14 -10.15
CA ARG A 178 5.90 14.24 -11.06
C ARG A 178 7.38 14.06 -10.69
N LYS A 179 7.78 14.34 -9.45
CA LYS A 179 9.18 14.48 -9.08
C LYS A 179 9.69 13.29 -8.28
N ILE A 180 10.77 12.69 -8.76
CA ILE A 180 11.58 11.71 -8.02
C ILE A 180 11.99 12.34 -6.68
N GLY A 181 11.71 11.69 -5.53
CA GLY A 181 11.63 12.24 -4.16
C GLY A 181 12.52 11.55 -3.12
N GLU A 182 13.04 12.26 -2.09
CA GLU A 182 13.94 11.60 -1.11
C GLU A 182 13.16 10.88 -0.01
N PRO A 183 13.27 9.55 0.17
CA PRO A 183 12.66 8.89 1.31
C PRO A 183 13.49 9.11 2.58
N LEU A 184 13.03 8.63 3.75
CA LEU A 184 13.94 8.40 4.87
C LEU A 184 15.04 7.43 4.43
N ALA A 185 16.31 7.72 4.75
CA ALA A 185 17.44 6.84 4.42
C ALA A 185 17.26 5.40 4.92
N ALA A 186 16.53 5.21 6.02
CA ALA A 186 16.18 3.88 6.55
C ALA A 186 15.31 3.03 5.60
N THR A 187 14.61 3.59 4.60
CA THR A 187 13.90 2.76 3.61
C THR A 187 14.86 2.08 2.62
N ALA A 188 16.09 2.58 2.51
CA ALA A 188 17.13 2.01 1.65
C ALA A 188 17.92 0.87 2.32
N ASP A 189 17.70 0.61 3.62
CA ASP A 189 18.35 -0.47 4.38
C ASP A 189 17.71 -1.83 4.04
N GLU A 190 18.45 -2.67 3.32
CA GLU A 190 18.03 -3.99 2.87
C GLU A 190 17.67 -4.92 4.04
N ASN A 191 18.29 -4.76 5.23
CA ASN A 191 17.95 -5.55 6.41
C ASN A 191 16.55 -5.19 6.94
N LEU A 192 16.21 -3.90 6.94
CA LEU A 192 14.88 -3.44 7.35
C LEU A 192 13.81 -3.87 6.33
N GLN A 193 14.17 -3.91 5.04
CA GLN A 193 13.32 -4.44 3.98
C GLN A 193 13.04 -5.94 4.19
N GLU A 194 14.10 -6.75 4.38
CA GLU A 194 13.97 -8.19 4.67
C GLU A 194 13.13 -8.46 5.91
N ILE A 195 13.31 -7.71 7.01
CA ILE A 195 12.53 -7.88 8.25
C ILE A 195 11.03 -7.63 7.99
N VAL A 196 10.67 -6.55 7.28
CA VAL A 196 9.25 -6.25 7.00
C VAL A 196 8.64 -7.25 6.02
N VAL A 197 9.37 -7.64 4.96
CA VAL A 197 8.92 -8.70 4.03
C VAL A 197 8.73 -10.02 4.78
N LYS A 198 9.67 -10.41 5.65
CA LYS A 198 9.58 -11.67 6.39
C LYS A 198 8.43 -11.67 7.40
N ALA A 199 8.22 -10.57 8.12
CA ALA A 199 7.07 -10.40 9.01
C ALA A 199 5.73 -10.52 8.25
N CYS A 200 5.66 -9.96 7.03
CA CYS A 200 4.50 -10.12 6.16
C CYS A 200 4.35 -11.56 5.60
N GLU A 201 5.44 -12.25 5.26
CA GLU A 201 5.40 -13.68 4.88
C GLU A 201 4.84 -14.53 6.03
N ASP A 202 5.33 -14.33 7.25
CA ASP A 202 4.98 -15.16 8.41
C ASP A 202 3.54 -14.96 8.90
N ILE A 203 2.97 -13.75 8.81
CA ILE A 203 1.57 -13.49 9.22
C ILE A 203 0.53 -13.84 8.14
N ILE A 204 0.93 -13.93 6.86
CA ILE A 204 0.01 -14.14 5.71
C ILE A 204 0.16 -15.50 5.03
N GLY A 205 1.31 -16.16 5.15
CA GLY A 205 1.62 -17.40 4.44
C GLY A 205 1.76 -17.19 2.92
N LEU A 206 2.25 -16.02 2.49
CA LEU A 206 2.52 -15.70 1.08
C LEU A 206 3.94 -15.16 0.95
N LYS A 207 4.68 -15.66 -0.05
CA LYS A 207 6.00 -15.14 -0.39
C LYS A 207 5.88 -13.98 -1.37
N LEU A 208 6.61 -12.90 -1.10
CA LEU A 208 6.84 -11.82 -2.04
C LEU A 208 7.78 -12.31 -3.15
N VAL A 209 7.48 -11.97 -4.42
CA VAL A 209 8.30 -12.34 -5.57
C VAL A 209 8.60 -11.09 -6.38
N ALA A 210 9.88 -10.74 -6.49
CA ALA A 210 10.37 -9.56 -7.19
C ALA A 210 10.31 -9.68 -8.72
#